data_AF-A0A317HBV6-F1
#
_entry.id   AF-A0A317HBV6-F1
#
_cell.length_a   1.000
_cell.length_b   1.000
_cell.length_c   1.000
_cell.angle_alpha   90.00
_cell.angle_beta   90.00
_cell.angle_gamma   90.00
#
_symmetry.space_group_name_H-M   'P 1'
#
loop_
_entity.id
_entity.type
_entity.pdbx_description
1 polymer ?
#
loop_
_entity_poly.entity_id
_entity_poly.type
_entity_poly.pdbx_seq_one_letter_code
_entity_poly.pdbx_strand_id
1 'polypeptide(L)'
;MWLPALGVSKSTSQGMARIDGRYKRANIETISKDGQPVAQRAFPLPTRFSINLNKAQIPAAYLGSEYGVWIEDMRNYMEQCIVGLRFDPAPITLDITFGFRQLDPGILAQCGPGDGTWNPLSYLGDLRLDASNAVATVRHATMVFNTDYFQVNPTTPSLINWKNIFFRTAVHECMHAVGVGAVWNGPFRIITAFPFVILLSSTFAYNVIGTGNPTNPHFTAPNALSAWRETMQGQAGATGIPIENYGMSATTIMTQAGGTALAHWRAVPGGGSLTGIRDHQGRDLAAEVMCTWSSSFAPNAWVGKFTIASLRDIGYDVSYMPLEVGLWDYQTV
;
A
#
# COMPACT_ATOMS: atom_id res chain seq x y z
N MET A 1 35.49 29.54 -30.34
CA MET A 1 35.20 29.87 -28.92
C MET A 1 33.71 30.16 -28.82
N TRP A 2 32.91 29.19 -28.36
CA TRP A 2 31.46 29.39 -28.18
C TRP A 2 31.25 30.10 -26.84
N LEU A 3 30.83 31.36 -26.88
CA LEU A 3 30.35 32.07 -25.69
C LEU A 3 29.01 31.45 -25.28
N PRO A 4 28.83 30.98 -24.03
CA PRO A 4 27.52 30.58 -23.56
C PRO A 4 26.59 31.79 -23.67
N ALA A 5 25.41 31.60 -24.25
CA ALA A 5 24.41 32.66 -24.34
C ALA A 5 24.12 33.17 -22.91
N LEU A 6 24.52 34.42 -22.65
CA LEU A 6 24.31 35.09 -21.37
C LEU A 6 22.83 34.94 -20.98
N GLY A 7 22.60 34.50 -19.73
CA GLY A 7 21.27 34.45 -19.13
C GLY A 7 20.54 33.12 -19.19
N VAL A 8 21.02 32.08 -19.89
CA VAL A 8 20.37 30.75 -19.84
C VAL A 8 20.98 29.86 -18.76
N SER A 9 20.17 29.37 -17.83
CA SER A 9 20.57 28.41 -16.80
C SER A 9 19.68 27.16 -16.83
N LYS A 10 20.21 26.04 -16.32
CA LYS A 10 19.46 24.81 -16.11
C LYS A 10 19.55 24.38 -14.65
N SER A 11 18.44 23.95 -14.09
CA SER A 11 18.38 23.30 -12.77
C SER A 11 17.59 22.02 -12.87
N THR A 12 18.00 21.00 -12.10
CA THR A 12 17.31 19.71 -12.04
C THR A 12 16.87 19.46 -10.60
N SER A 13 15.61 19.11 -10.41
CA SER A 13 15.06 18.62 -9.15
C SER A 13 14.37 17.27 -9.36
N GLN A 14 14.12 16.54 -8.28
CA GLN A 14 13.24 15.38 -8.32
C GLN A 14 11.86 15.77 -7.79
N GLY A 15 10.81 15.16 -8.34
CA GLY A 15 9.43 15.36 -7.89
C GLY A 15 8.45 14.52 -8.69
N MET A 16 7.17 14.82 -8.55
CA MET A 16 6.10 14.20 -9.34
C MET A 16 5.78 15.03 -10.59
N ALA A 17 5.62 14.37 -11.74
CA ALA A 17 5.21 15.01 -12.98
C ALA A 17 4.18 14.15 -13.74
N ARG A 18 3.27 14.78 -14.49
CA ARG A 18 2.36 14.07 -15.40
C ARG A 18 3.12 13.67 -16.68
N ILE A 19 3.26 12.37 -16.91
CA ILE A 19 3.91 11.79 -18.07
C ILE A 19 2.99 10.71 -18.62
N ASP A 20 2.58 10.83 -19.88
CA ASP A 20 1.59 9.97 -20.53
C ASP A 20 0.24 9.92 -19.78
N GLY A 21 -0.20 11.08 -19.27
CA GLY A 21 -1.46 11.21 -18.55
C GLY A 21 -1.46 10.76 -17.08
N ARG A 22 -0.36 10.18 -16.58
CA ARG A 22 -0.25 9.71 -15.18
C ARG A 22 0.87 10.40 -14.42
N TYR A 23 0.71 10.54 -13.11
CA TYR A 23 1.78 11.02 -12.24
C TYR A 23 2.87 9.97 -12.09
N LYS A 24 4.11 10.34 -12.45
CA LYS A 24 5.31 9.53 -12.32
C LYS A 24 6.37 10.31 -11.55
N ARG A 25 7.19 9.59 -10.77
CA ARG A 25 8.43 10.15 -10.20
C ARG A 25 9.32 10.55 -11.37
N ALA A 26 9.90 11.74 -11.31
CA ALA A 26 10.67 12.28 -12.43
C ALA A 26 11.82 13.18 -11.97
N ASN A 27 12.87 13.23 -12.80
CA ASN A 27 13.79 14.36 -12.83
C ASN A 27 13.11 15.49 -13.62
N ILE A 28 12.92 16.64 -12.98
CA ILE A 28 12.32 17.84 -13.56
C ILE A 28 13.46 18.81 -13.90
N GLU A 29 13.75 18.96 -15.18
CA GLU A 29 14.67 19.96 -15.69
C GLU A 29 13.92 21.27 -15.95
N THR A 30 14.30 22.33 -15.23
CA THR A 30 13.84 23.69 -15.50
C THR A 30 14.92 24.45 -16.24
N ILE A 31 14.57 24.95 -17.42
CA ILE A 31 15.40 25.85 -18.21
C ILE A 31 14.92 27.27 -17.92
N SER A 32 15.82 28.11 -17.43
CA SER A 32 15.52 29.50 -17.14
C SER A 32 16.28 30.43 -18.07
N LYS A 33 15.67 31.56 -18.42
CA LYS A 33 16.30 32.69 -19.10
C LYS A 33 16.15 33.92 -18.23
N ASP A 34 17.26 34.58 -17.90
CA ASP A 34 17.30 35.77 -17.05
C ASP A 34 16.63 35.53 -15.67
N GLY A 35 16.83 34.32 -15.13
CA GLY A 35 16.26 33.88 -13.86
C GLY A 35 14.80 33.42 -13.91
N GLN A 36 14.10 33.57 -15.05
CA GLN A 36 12.71 33.15 -15.21
C GLN A 36 12.60 31.79 -15.90
N PRO A 37 11.76 30.86 -15.42
CA PRO A 37 11.55 29.58 -16.06
C PRO A 37 10.89 29.76 -17.44
N VAL A 38 11.53 29.27 -18.49
CA VAL A 38 11.04 29.37 -19.88
C VAL A 38 10.66 28.02 -20.49
N ALA A 39 11.15 26.92 -19.92
CA ALA A 39 10.74 25.57 -20.30
C ALA A 39 10.94 24.59 -19.15
N GLN A 40 10.12 23.55 -19.11
CA GLN A 40 10.28 22.41 -18.21
C GLN A 40 10.21 21.10 -18.99
N ARG A 41 11.03 20.14 -18.59
CA ARG A 41 11.01 18.76 -19.11
C ARG A 41 11.04 17.80 -17.93
N ALA A 42 10.26 16.73 -18.02
CA ALA A 42 10.21 15.69 -17.00
C ALA A 42 10.65 14.36 -17.60
N PHE A 43 11.58 13.69 -16.93
CA PHE A 43 12.08 12.37 -17.32
C PHE A 43 11.75 11.38 -16.21
N PRO A 44 11.03 10.27 -16.50
CA PRO A 44 10.69 9.30 -15.48
C PRO A 44 11.93 8.80 -14.72
N LEU A 45 11.84 8.75 -13.40
CA LEU A 45 12.84 8.08 -12.57
C LEU A 45 12.68 6.56 -12.73
N PRO A 46 13.79 5.81 -12.81
CA PRO A 46 13.72 4.37 -12.93
C PRO A 46 13.07 3.73 -11.70
N THR A 47 12.39 2.63 -11.93
CA THR A 47 11.96 1.68 -10.90
C THR A 47 12.41 0.28 -11.31
N ARG A 48 12.74 -0.53 -10.32
CA ARG A 48 13.05 -1.96 -10.44
C ARG A 48 11.87 -2.81 -9.99
N PHE A 49 10.80 -2.20 -9.49
CA PHE A 49 9.57 -2.86 -9.12
C PHE A 49 8.52 -2.64 -10.20
N SER A 50 7.83 -3.70 -10.58
CA SER A 50 6.68 -3.64 -11.47
C SER A 50 5.57 -4.54 -10.97
N ILE A 51 4.35 -4.23 -11.41
CA ILE A 51 3.18 -5.08 -11.18
C ILE A 51 2.68 -5.56 -12.54
N ASN A 52 2.58 -6.88 -12.67
CA ASN A 52 1.92 -7.52 -13.78
C ASN A 52 0.48 -7.86 -13.36
N LEU A 53 -0.50 -7.27 -14.04
CA LEU A 53 -1.91 -7.51 -13.76
C LEU A 53 -2.42 -8.63 -14.66
N ASN A 54 -2.68 -9.81 -14.09
CA ASN A 54 -3.43 -10.85 -14.78
C ASN A 54 -4.92 -10.52 -14.71
N LYS A 55 -5.43 -10.02 -15.83
CA LYS A 55 -6.83 -9.56 -15.99
C LYS A 55 -7.78 -10.63 -16.52
N ALA A 56 -7.35 -11.89 -16.62
CA ALA A 56 -8.15 -12.97 -17.21
C ALA A 56 -9.50 -13.18 -16.50
N GLN A 57 -9.60 -12.82 -15.22
CA GLN A 57 -10.81 -12.95 -14.42
C GLN A 57 -11.63 -11.65 -14.32
N ILE A 58 -11.25 -10.60 -15.05
CA ILE A 58 -12.01 -9.34 -15.09
C ILE A 58 -13.04 -9.42 -16.23
N PRO A 59 -14.35 -9.30 -15.95
CA PRO A 59 -15.34 -9.28 -17.02
C PRO A 59 -15.14 -8.09 -17.96
N ALA A 60 -15.40 -8.27 -19.26
CA ALA A 60 -15.16 -7.24 -20.28
C ALA A 60 -15.87 -5.91 -19.99
N ALA A 61 -17.05 -5.94 -19.37
CA ALA A 61 -17.79 -4.75 -18.97
C ALA A 61 -17.02 -3.88 -17.96
N TYR A 62 -16.25 -4.49 -17.05
CA TYR A 62 -15.40 -3.77 -16.10
C TYR A 62 -14.16 -3.20 -16.79
N LEU A 63 -13.51 -3.98 -17.67
CA LEU A 63 -12.35 -3.51 -18.43
C LEU A 63 -12.67 -2.31 -19.33
N GLY A 64 -13.88 -2.27 -19.90
CA GLY A 64 -14.36 -1.16 -20.72
C GLY A 64 -14.96 0.03 -19.94
N SER A 65 -14.89 0.01 -18.60
CA SER A 65 -15.42 1.06 -17.73
C SER A 65 -14.29 1.81 -16.99
N GLU A 66 -14.64 2.80 -16.17
CA GLU A 66 -13.66 3.50 -15.33
C GLU A 66 -12.88 2.57 -14.38
N TYR A 67 -13.44 1.43 -13.98
CA TYR A 67 -12.72 0.45 -13.14
C TYR A 67 -11.45 -0.05 -13.83
N GLY A 68 -11.50 -0.29 -15.16
CA GLY A 68 -10.33 -0.71 -15.93
C GLY A 68 -9.21 0.33 -15.90
N VAL A 69 -9.57 1.62 -15.89
CA VAL A 69 -8.63 2.75 -15.80
C VAL A 69 -8.09 2.90 -14.37
N TRP A 70 -8.96 2.84 -13.36
CA TRP A 70 -8.57 2.98 -11.96
C TRP A 70 -7.68 1.85 -11.46
N ILE A 71 -7.81 0.63 -12.01
CA ILE A 71 -6.89 -0.48 -11.76
C ILE A 71 -5.47 -0.14 -12.28
N GLU A 72 -5.39 0.48 -13.45
CA GLU A 72 -4.12 0.94 -14.03
C GLU A 72 -3.51 2.11 -13.24
N ASP A 73 -4.37 3.01 -12.75
CA ASP A 73 -3.93 4.13 -11.92
C ASP A 73 -3.43 3.63 -10.55
N MET A 74 -4.08 2.62 -9.97
CA MET A 74 -3.64 1.95 -8.75
C MET A 74 -2.27 1.31 -8.97
N ARG A 75 -2.10 0.57 -10.08
CA ARG A 75 -0.81 -0.01 -10.46
C ARG A 75 0.27 1.06 -10.52
N ASN A 76 0.00 2.14 -11.26
CA ASN A 76 0.93 3.25 -11.42
C ASN A 76 1.29 3.85 -10.05
N TYR A 77 0.30 4.11 -9.18
CA TYR A 77 0.52 4.64 -7.84
C TYR A 77 1.49 3.75 -7.03
N MET A 78 1.26 2.44 -7.03
CA MET A 78 2.08 1.48 -6.30
C MET A 78 3.51 1.38 -6.85
N GLU A 79 3.68 1.39 -8.18
CA GLU A 79 4.99 1.44 -8.84
C GLU A 79 5.73 2.76 -8.62
N GLN A 80 5.03 3.84 -8.26
CA GLN A 80 5.68 5.07 -7.81
C GLN A 80 6.08 5.01 -6.32
N CYS A 81 5.34 4.27 -5.49
CA CYS A 81 5.65 4.10 -4.07
C CYS A 81 6.82 3.14 -3.82
N ILE A 82 6.93 2.07 -4.61
CA ILE A 82 7.98 1.06 -4.48
C ILE A 82 9.01 1.23 -5.60
N VAL A 83 10.28 1.39 -5.22
CA VAL A 83 11.39 1.55 -6.15
C VAL A 83 12.02 0.20 -6.53
N GLY A 84 11.95 -0.78 -5.62
CA GLY A 84 12.57 -2.09 -5.79
C GLY A 84 12.71 -2.79 -4.46
N LEU A 85 13.62 -3.77 -4.40
CA LEU A 85 14.02 -4.39 -3.14
C LEU A 85 15.21 -3.68 -2.53
N ARG A 86 15.21 -3.57 -1.20
CA ARG A 86 16.26 -2.84 -0.47
C ARG A 86 17.63 -3.51 -0.53
N PHE A 87 17.64 -4.84 -0.53
CA PHE A 87 18.87 -5.64 -0.43
C PHE A 87 19.14 -6.51 -1.67
N ASP A 88 18.25 -6.46 -2.67
CA ASP A 88 18.43 -7.14 -3.96
C ASP A 88 18.32 -6.10 -5.08
N PRO A 89 19.39 -5.86 -5.87
CA PRO A 89 19.37 -4.92 -6.98
C PRO A 89 18.63 -5.47 -8.21
N ALA A 90 18.21 -6.74 -8.23
CA ALA A 90 17.45 -7.30 -9.34
C ALA A 90 16.08 -6.62 -9.50
N PRO A 91 15.55 -6.55 -10.73
CA PRO A 91 14.14 -6.25 -10.95
C PRO A 91 13.24 -7.29 -10.27
N ILE A 92 12.11 -6.83 -9.74
CA ILE A 92 11.06 -7.68 -9.18
C ILE A 92 9.74 -7.32 -9.84
N THR A 93 8.99 -8.35 -10.21
CA THR A 93 7.61 -8.24 -10.67
C THR A 93 6.72 -8.91 -9.63
N LEU A 94 5.66 -8.20 -9.23
CA LEU A 94 4.53 -8.78 -8.51
C LEU A 94 3.43 -9.12 -9.52
N ASP A 95 3.08 -10.40 -9.62
CA ASP A 95 1.97 -10.87 -10.44
C ASP A 95 0.68 -10.84 -9.60
N ILE A 96 -0.29 -10.02 -9.99
CA ILE A 96 -1.58 -9.92 -9.31
C ILE A 96 -2.66 -10.52 -10.21
N THR A 97 -3.29 -11.61 -9.75
CA THR A 97 -4.52 -12.13 -10.34
C THR A 97 -5.68 -11.29 -9.87
N PHE A 98 -6.33 -10.60 -10.81
CA PHE A 98 -7.36 -9.61 -10.51
C PHE A 98 -8.73 -10.11 -11.00
N GLY A 99 -9.76 -10.02 -10.17
CA GLY A 99 -11.11 -10.47 -10.52
C GLY A 99 -12.25 -9.69 -9.86
N PHE A 100 -13.45 -9.90 -10.38
CA PHE A 100 -14.71 -9.44 -9.81
C PHE A 100 -15.62 -10.65 -9.60
N ARG A 101 -16.15 -10.83 -8.39
CA ARG A 101 -17.17 -11.85 -8.08
C ARG A 101 -17.96 -11.42 -6.85
N GLN A 102 -19.02 -12.14 -6.54
CA GLN A 102 -19.72 -11.97 -5.28
C GLN A 102 -18.83 -12.44 -4.11
N LEU A 103 -18.72 -11.61 -3.07
CA LEU A 103 -18.09 -11.95 -1.79
C LEU A 103 -19.13 -11.92 -0.67
N ASP A 104 -18.75 -12.38 0.53
CA ASP A 104 -19.64 -12.36 1.69
C ASP A 104 -20.14 -10.93 2.01
N PRO A 105 -21.36 -10.81 2.58
CA PRO A 105 -21.92 -9.51 2.94
C PRO A 105 -20.97 -8.68 3.82
N GLY A 106 -20.79 -7.41 3.47
CA GLY A 106 -19.90 -6.49 4.19
C GLY A 106 -18.45 -6.49 3.71
N ILE A 107 -18.07 -7.40 2.80
CA ILE A 107 -16.73 -7.44 2.22
C ILE A 107 -16.73 -6.70 0.88
N LEU A 108 -16.04 -5.56 0.81
CA LEU A 108 -15.90 -4.77 -0.41
C LEU A 108 -14.92 -5.42 -1.39
N ALA A 109 -13.80 -5.87 -0.87
CA ALA A 109 -12.77 -6.56 -1.62
C ALA A 109 -11.98 -7.48 -0.69
N GLN A 110 -11.20 -8.37 -1.29
CA GLN A 110 -10.30 -9.27 -0.59
C GLN A 110 -9.01 -9.37 -1.38
N CYS A 111 -7.89 -9.20 -0.68
CA CYS A 111 -6.59 -9.47 -1.23
C CYS A 111 -5.71 -10.25 -0.26
N GLY A 112 -4.80 -11.04 -0.81
CA GLY A 112 -3.71 -11.63 -0.06
C GLY A 112 -2.58 -12.09 -0.97
N PRO A 113 -1.34 -12.18 -0.44
CA PRO A 113 -0.28 -12.94 -1.09
C PRO A 113 -0.74 -14.38 -1.32
N GLY A 114 -0.41 -14.97 -2.47
CA GLY A 114 -0.85 -16.31 -2.83
C GLY A 114 -1.57 -16.39 -4.18
N ASP A 115 -1.64 -17.62 -4.69
CA ASP A 115 -2.38 -18.03 -5.89
C ASP A 115 -3.92 -18.10 -5.73
N GLY A 116 -4.44 -17.61 -4.59
CA GLY A 116 -5.87 -17.63 -4.28
C GLY A 116 -6.37 -18.97 -3.72
N THR A 117 -5.49 -19.95 -3.50
CA THR A 117 -5.82 -21.15 -2.75
C THR A 117 -5.72 -20.87 -1.23
N TRP A 118 -6.61 -21.47 -0.43
CA TRP A 118 -6.51 -21.47 1.05
C TRP A 118 -5.37 -22.37 1.55
N ASN A 119 -4.26 -22.43 0.81
CA ASN A 119 -3.10 -23.22 1.15
C ASN A 119 -2.03 -22.31 1.78
N PRO A 120 -1.76 -22.39 3.09
CA PRO A 120 -0.70 -21.62 3.72
C PRO A 120 0.71 -21.88 3.15
N LEU A 121 0.90 -22.96 2.35
CA LEU A 121 2.15 -23.19 1.61
C LEU A 121 2.26 -22.36 0.31
N SER A 122 1.15 -21.91 -0.31
CA SER A 122 1.24 -21.00 -1.46
C SER A 122 1.81 -19.64 -1.04
N TYR A 123 1.44 -19.17 0.15
CA TYR A 123 2.06 -18.00 0.81
C TYR A 123 3.58 -18.14 0.99
N LEU A 124 4.10 -19.35 1.23
CA LEU A 124 5.53 -19.61 1.40
C LEU A 124 6.26 -19.75 0.06
N GLY A 125 5.64 -20.36 -0.95
CA GLY A 125 6.19 -20.44 -2.31
C GLY A 125 6.34 -19.05 -2.95
N ASP A 126 5.45 -18.13 -2.57
CA ASP A 126 5.43 -16.76 -3.08
C ASP A 126 6.26 -15.78 -2.25
N LEU A 127 6.78 -16.23 -1.10
CA LEU A 127 7.66 -15.48 -0.21
C LEU A 127 9.11 -15.91 -0.43
N ARG A 128 9.89 -15.10 -1.17
CA ARG A 128 11.34 -15.34 -1.26
C ARG A 128 11.99 -14.91 0.05
N LEU A 129 12.46 -15.89 0.83
CA LEU A 129 13.27 -15.66 2.03
C LEU A 129 14.75 -15.65 1.65
N ASP A 130 15.39 -14.49 1.71
CA ASP A 130 16.85 -14.41 1.59
C ASP A 130 17.47 -14.57 2.99
N ALA A 131 18.09 -15.73 3.25
CA ALA A 131 18.75 -16.02 4.52
C ALA A 131 19.95 -15.11 4.83
N SER A 132 20.53 -14.47 3.80
CA SER A 132 21.65 -13.55 3.96
C SER A 132 21.21 -12.12 4.33
N ASN A 133 19.99 -11.73 3.95
CA ASN A 133 19.49 -10.36 4.12
C ASN A 133 18.17 -10.25 4.90
N ALA A 134 17.59 -11.37 5.35
CA ALA A 134 16.30 -11.47 6.02
C ALA A 134 15.19 -10.68 5.30
N VAL A 135 14.98 -10.96 4.01
CA VAL A 135 13.97 -10.27 3.16
C VAL A 135 12.85 -11.23 2.85
N ALA A 136 11.61 -10.76 2.90
CA ALA A 136 10.41 -11.50 2.55
C ALA A 136 9.63 -10.69 1.50
N THR A 137 9.55 -11.18 0.26
CA THR A 137 8.86 -10.47 -0.84
C THR A 137 7.74 -11.30 -1.41
N VAL A 138 6.58 -10.69 -1.64
CA VAL A 138 5.47 -11.33 -2.34
C VAL A 138 5.72 -11.29 -3.85
N ARG A 139 5.57 -12.43 -4.53
CA ARG A 139 5.64 -12.54 -5.99
C ARG A 139 4.31 -12.77 -6.68
N HIS A 140 3.37 -13.41 -6.00
CA HIS A 140 2.01 -13.60 -6.50
C HIS A 140 1.01 -13.14 -5.45
N ALA A 141 -0.06 -12.50 -5.92
CA ALA A 141 -1.20 -12.15 -5.09
C ALA A 141 -2.50 -12.34 -5.87
N THR A 142 -3.58 -12.52 -5.13
CA THR A 142 -4.93 -12.53 -5.69
C THR A 142 -5.72 -11.39 -5.10
N MET A 143 -6.40 -10.63 -5.95
CA MET A 143 -7.19 -9.46 -5.58
C MET A 143 -8.57 -9.54 -6.21
N VAL A 144 -9.60 -9.49 -5.38
CA VAL A 144 -10.98 -9.69 -5.82
C VAL A 144 -11.88 -8.60 -5.27
N PHE A 145 -12.71 -8.02 -6.13
CA PHE A 145 -13.68 -6.98 -5.77
C PHE A 145 -15.10 -7.53 -5.81
N ASN A 146 -15.90 -7.11 -4.83
CA ASN A 146 -17.27 -7.57 -4.69
C ASN A 146 -18.20 -6.88 -5.68
N THR A 147 -18.82 -7.67 -6.56
CA THR A 147 -19.77 -7.21 -7.57
C THR A 147 -21.06 -6.64 -6.98
N ASP A 148 -21.40 -6.96 -5.74
CA ASP A 148 -22.58 -6.41 -5.06
C ASP A 148 -22.43 -4.91 -4.77
N TYR A 149 -21.19 -4.44 -4.59
CA TYR A 149 -20.87 -3.04 -4.27
C TYR A 149 -20.34 -2.27 -5.48
N PHE A 150 -19.41 -2.86 -6.23
CA PHE A 150 -18.76 -2.21 -7.36
C PHE A 150 -19.45 -2.58 -8.65
N GLN A 151 -20.66 -2.10 -8.87
CA GLN A 151 -21.40 -2.37 -10.10
C GLN A 151 -20.91 -1.47 -11.24
N VAL A 152 -20.97 -1.99 -12.48
CA VAL A 152 -20.78 -1.18 -13.69
C VAL A 152 -22.07 -0.38 -13.93
N ASN A 153 -21.94 0.93 -14.11
CA ASN A 153 -23.07 1.86 -14.32
C ASN A 153 -24.15 1.81 -13.23
N PRO A 154 -23.80 2.01 -11.95
CA PRO A 154 -24.78 1.99 -10.87
C PRO A 154 -25.75 3.17 -10.98
N THR A 155 -27.03 2.93 -10.78
CA THR A 155 -28.08 3.97 -10.79
C THR A 155 -28.56 4.36 -9.38
N THR A 156 -28.29 3.51 -8.38
CA THR A 156 -28.70 3.77 -7.00
C THR A 156 -27.64 4.63 -6.28
N PRO A 157 -28.03 5.68 -5.52
CA PRO A 157 -27.07 6.56 -4.85
C PRO A 157 -26.03 5.85 -3.98
N SER A 158 -26.43 4.80 -3.24
CA SER A 158 -25.49 4.01 -2.43
C SER A 158 -24.43 3.31 -3.27
N LEU A 159 -24.80 2.75 -4.42
CA LEU A 159 -23.89 2.08 -5.36
C LEU A 159 -23.01 3.07 -6.12
N ILE A 160 -23.51 4.28 -6.40
CA ILE A 160 -22.69 5.39 -6.92
C ILE A 160 -21.61 5.77 -5.91
N ASN A 161 -21.99 5.89 -4.63
CA ASN A 161 -21.01 6.16 -3.58
C ASN A 161 -19.97 5.05 -3.52
N TRP A 162 -20.37 3.77 -3.58
CA TRP A 162 -19.43 2.65 -3.62
C TRP A 162 -18.48 2.70 -4.83
N LYS A 163 -18.99 2.98 -6.03
CA LYS A 163 -18.14 3.21 -7.21
C LYS A 163 -17.08 4.28 -6.93
N ASN A 164 -17.45 5.41 -6.33
CA ASN A 164 -16.53 6.51 -6.01
C ASN A 164 -15.44 6.14 -4.99
N ILE A 165 -15.55 4.98 -4.33
CA ILE A 165 -14.53 4.49 -3.40
C ILE A 165 -13.59 3.46 -4.01
N PHE A 166 -13.88 2.97 -5.21
CA PHE A 166 -13.19 1.82 -5.76
C PHE A 166 -11.68 2.01 -5.84
N PHE A 167 -11.21 3.13 -6.39
CA PHE A 167 -9.78 3.36 -6.56
C PHE A 167 -9.01 3.26 -5.24
N ARG A 168 -9.54 3.83 -4.15
CA ARG A 168 -8.88 3.74 -2.84
C ARG A 168 -8.96 2.34 -2.26
N THR A 169 -10.06 1.63 -2.48
CA THR A 169 -10.15 0.21 -2.13
C THR A 169 -9.12 -0.59 -2.92
N ALA A 170 -8.91 -0.29 -4.20
CA ALA A 170 -7.89 -0.95 -5.01
C ALA A 170 -6.47 -0.67 -4.52
N VAL A 171 -6.17 0.56 -4.11
CA VAL A 171 -4.88 0.90 -3.49
C VAL A 171 -4.71 0.18 -2.15
N HIS A 172 -5.74 0.15 -1.31
CA HIS A 172 -5.76 -0.60 -0.04
C HIS A 172 -5.46 -2.09 -0.27
N GLU A 173 -6.19 -2.74 -1.16
CA GLU A 173 -5.96 -4.15 -1.47
C GLU A 173 -4.58 -4.39 -2.06
N CYS A 174 -4.05 -3.45 -2.86
CA CYS A 174 -2.71 -3.59 -3.42
C CYS A 174 -1.61 -3.47 -2.35
N MET A 175 -1.83 -2.69 -1.29
CA MET A 175 -0.95 -2.69 -0.12
C MET A 175 -0.90 -4.08 0.54
N HIS A 176 -2.05 -4.77 0.64
CA HIS A 176 -2.07 -6.17 1.09
C HIS A 176 -1.33 -7.09 0.12
N ALA A 177 -1.50 -6.90 -1.19
CA ALA A 177 -0.81 -7.67 -2.22
C ALA A 177 0.72 -7.59 -2.09
N VAL A 178 1.26 -6.42 -1.71
CA VAL A 178 2.71 -6.23 -1.46
C VAL A 178 3.14 -6.59 -0.03
N GLY A 179 2.24 -7.15 0.79
CA GLY A 179 2.57 -7.74 2.08
C GLY A 179 2.23 -6.90 3.32
N VAL A 180 1.61 -5.73 3.17
CA VAL A 180 1.11 -4.95 4.33
C VAL A 180 0.08 -5.79 5.08
N GLY A 181 0.24 -5.94 6.40
CA GLY A 181 -0.62 -6.77 7.24
C GLY A 181 -0.28 -8.27 7.21
N ALA A 182 0.00 -8.83 6.03
CA ALA A 182 0.35 -10.25 5.88
C ALA A 182 1.76 -10.58 6.38
N VAL A 183 2.74 -9.75 6.01
CA VAL A 183 4.18 -9.96 6.29
C VAL A 183 4.60 -9.33 7.63
N TRP A 184 3.77 -8.48 8.22
CA TRP A 184 4.00 -7.91 9.57
C TRP A 184 4.23 -9.01 10.62
N ASN A 185 3.62 -10.18 10.46
CA ASN A 185 3.71 -11.30 11.40
C ASN A 185 4.69 -12.41 10.97
N GLY A 186 5.59 -12.13 10.01
CA GLY A 186 6.42 -13.09 9.27
C GLY A 186 6.88 -14.36 10.03
N PRO A 187 7.62 -14.27 11.16
CA PRO A 187 8.09 -15.45 11.87
C PRO A 187 6.98 -16.16 12.65
N PHE A 188 5.96 -15.46 13.16
CA PHE A 188 4.93 -16.07 13.99
C PHE A 188 3.92 -16.91 13.19
N ARG A 189 3.48 -16.45 12.00
CA ARG A 189 2.52 -17.23 11.19
C ARG A 189 3.17 -18.46 10.55
N ILE A 190 4.44 -18.37 10.18
CA ILE A 190 5.18 -19.46 9.51
C ILE A 190 5.57 -20.57 10.51
N ILE A 191 6.04 -20.21 11.71
CA ILE A 191 6.55 -21.18 12.70
C ILE A 191 5.42 -21.96 13.40
N THR A 192 4.23 -21.38 13.61
CA THR A 192 3.15 -22.09 14.31
C THR A 192 2.18 -22.84 13.39
N ALA A 193 2.12 -22.49 12.10
CA ALA A 193 1.29 -23.23 11.13
C ALA A 193 1.95 -24.55 10.69
N PHE A 194 3.27 -24.69 10.87
CA PHE A 194 4.02 -25.84 10.41
C PHE A 194 5.11 -26.25 11.41
N PRO A 195 5.02 -27.44 12.05
CA PRO A 195 6.02 -27.92 13.01
C PRO A 195 7.31 -28.44 12.35
N PHE A 196 7.53 -28.19 11.05
CA PHE A 196 8.88 -28.30 10.50
C PHE A 196 9.65 -27.05 10.90
N VAL A 197 10.57 -27.24 11.84
CA VAL A 197 11.52 -26.26 12.34
C VAL A 197 12.34 -25.72 11.16
N ILE A 198 11.84 -24.69 10.50
CA ILE A 198 12.72 -23.76 9.81
C ILE A 198 13.38 -22.98 10.95
N LEU A 199 14.60 -23.37 11.31
CA LEU A 199 15.53 -22.54 12.08
C LEU A 199 15.82 -21.30 11.23
N LEU A 200 14.87 -20.36 11.19
CA LEU A 200 15.16 -19.00 10.81
C LEU A 200 16.17 -18.51 11.84
N SER A 201 17.34 -18.08 11.37
CA SER A 201 18.34 -17.51 12.26
C SER A 201 17.67 -16.44 13.12
N SER A 202 18.09 -16.29 14.37
CA SER A 202 17.58 -15.28 15.31
C SER A 202 17.68 -13.82 14.80
N THR A 203 18.25 -13.62 13.61
CA THR A 203 18.26 -12.39 12.81
C THR A 203 16.98 -12.13 12.00
N PHE A 204 16.09 -13.11 11.81
CA PHE A 204 14.74 -12.93 11.22
C PHE A 204 13.75 -12.37 12.25
N ALA A 205 14.10 -11.26 12.87
CA ALA A 205 13.24 -10.60 13.83
C ALA A 205 12.20 -9.70 13.11
N TYR A 206 11.18 -10.28 12.47
CA TYR A 206 9.95 -9.49 12.26
C TYR A 206 9.09 -9.55 13.52
N ASN A 207 9.65 -9.07 14.63
CA ASN A 207 8.89 -8.65 15.82
C ASN A 207 8.26 -7.28 15.52
N VAL A 208 7.54 -7.19 14.42
CA VAL A 208 6.89 -5.95 14.02
C VAL A 208 5.73 -5.70 14.97
N ILE A 209 5.03 -6.74 15.42
CA ILE A 209 3.97 -6.61 16.42
C ILE A 209 4.50 -6.86 17.83
N GLY A 210 4.35 -5.88 18.74
CA GLY A 210 4.72 -6.03 20.15
C GLY A 210 4.02 -7.23 20.80
N THR A 211 4.79 -8.20 21.31
CA THR A 211 4.36 -9.57 21.64
C THR A 211 3.62 -9.74 22.99
N GLY A 212 3.15 -8.65 23.62
CA GLY A 212 2.65 -8.71 25.00
C GLY A 212 1.14 -8.73 25.18
N ASN A 213 0.36 -8.26 24.20
CA ASN A 213 -1.09 -8.15 24.35
C ASN A 213 -1.85 -8.29 23.01
N PRO A 214 -2.49 -9.45 22.73
CA PRO A 214 -3.27 -9.64 21.51
C PRO A 214 -4.50 -8.73 21.43
N THR A 215 -4.96 -8.17 22.55
CA THR A 215 -6.02 -7.15 22.55
C THR A 215 -5.48 -5.73 22.40
N ASN A 216 -4.17 -5.55 22.27
CA ASN A 216 -3.56 -4.25 21.98
C ASN A 216 -2.27 -4.37 21.14
N PRO A 217 -2.35 -4.96 19.93
CA PRO A 217 -1.19 -5.12 19.05
C PRO A 217 -0.68 -3.75 18.58
N HIS A 218 0.64 -3.62 18.47
CA HIS A 218 1.29 -2.42 17.95
C HIS A 218 2.40 -2.76 16.97
N PHE A 219 2.49 -2.02 15.87
CA PHE A 219 3.60 -2.05 14.93
C PHE A 219 4.79 -1.26 15.50
N THR A 220 5.95 -1.87 15.63
CA THR A 220 7.11 -1.31 16.34
C THR A 220 8.35 -1.18 15.46
N ALA A 221 8.27 -1.57 14.19
CA ALA A 221 9.44 -1.51 13.33
C ALA A 221 9.87 -0.05 13.03
N PRO A 222 11.18 0.22 12.94
CA PRO A 222 11.71 1.56 13.13
C PRO A 222 11.29 2.58 12.06
N ASN A 223 11.19 2.20 10.78
CA ASN A 223 10.92 3.17 9.73
C ASN A 223 9.48 3.70 9.82
N ALA A 224 8.49 2.80 9.92
CA ALA A 224 7.10 3.21 10.08
C ALA A 224 6.87 3.96 11.39
N LEU A 225 7.48 3.51 12.50
CA LEU A 225 7.33 4.18 13.80
C LEU A 225 7.94 5.59 13.79
N SER A 226 9.09 5.79 13.13
CA SER A 226 9.66 7.13 12.93
C SER A 226 8.69 8.01 12.13
N ALA A 227 8.21 7.50 10.99
CA ALA A 227 7.25 8.22 10.16
C ALA A 227 5.94 8.53 10.89
N TRP A 228 5.45 7.64 11.75
CA TRP A 228 4.28 7.86 12.60
C TRP A 228 4.50 9.02 13.58
N ARG A 229 5.62 9.00 14.32
CA ARG A 229 5.99 10.06 15.27
C ARG A 229 6.13 11.43 14.61
N GLU A 230 6.60 11.45 13.36
CA GLU A 230 6.72 12.66 12.54
C GLU A 230 5.38 13.14 11.96
N THR A 231 4.46 12.24 11.65
CA THR A 231 3.23 12.55 10.91
C THR A 231 2.06 12.89 11.84
N MET A 232 1.96 12.21 12.99
CA MET A 232 0.78 12.25 13.85
C MET A 232 0.91 13.22 15.02
N GLN A 233 -0.11 14.05 15.24
CA GLN A 233 -0.16 15.03 16.32
C GLN A 233 -0.13 14.33 17.69
N GLY A 234 0.73 14.83 18.59
CA GLY A 234 0.85 14.31 19.94
C GLY A 234 1.46 12.90 20.02
N GLN A 235 1.97 12.34 18.92
CA GLN A 235 2.52 10.98 18.88
C GLN A 235 4.06 10.91 18.90
N ALA A 236 4.76 12.02 19.15
CA ALA A 236 6.23 12.05 19.16
C ALA A 236 6.87 11.01 20.12
N GLY A 237 6.18 10.70 21.23
CA GLY A 237 6.61 9.70 22.22
C GLY A 237 6.05 8.29 22.01
N ALA A 238 5.30 8.02 20.93
CA ALA A 238 4.68 6.72 20.70
C ALA A 238 5.72 5.61 20.62
N THR A 239 5.53 4.48 21.31
CA THR A 239 6.45 3.33 21.25
C THR A 239 6.03 2.26 20.24
N GLY A 240 4.89 2.46 19.58
CA GLY A 240 4.37 1.63 18.51
C GLY A 240 3.14 2.26 17.86
N ILE A 241 2.78 1.79 16.68
CA ILE A 241 1.60 2.22 15.93
C ILE A 241 0.45 1.25 16.25
N PRO A 242 -0.70 1.72 16.73
CA PRO A 242 -1.86 0.86 16.99
C PRO A 242 -2.28 0.04 15.76
N ILE A 243 -2.37 -1.28 15.93
CA ILE A 243 -2.86 -2.22 14.92
C ILE A 243 -4.29 -2.64 15.25
N GLU A 244 -5.11 -2.87 14.23
CA GLU A 244 -6.47 -3.40 14.38
C GLU A 244 -6.48 -4.74 15.14
N ASN A 245 -7.42 -4.86 16.07
CA ASN A 245 -7.60 -6.00 16.96
C ASN A 245 -9.05 -6.50 17.00
N TYR A 246 -9.91 -6.03 16.11
CA TYR A 246 -11.31 -6.42 16.06
C TYR A 246 -11.48 -7.95 16.02
N GLY A 247 -12.29 -8.48 16.94
CA GLY A 247 -12.51 -9.92 17.08
C GLY A 247 -11.37 -10.67 17.78
N MET A 248 -10.33 -9.98 18.28
CA MET A 248 -9.29 -10.59 19.10
C MET A 248 -9.66 -10.59 20.58
N SER A 249 -9.37 -11.69 21.25
CA SER A 249 -9.47 -11.91 22.69
C SER A 249 -8.07 -12.17 23.28
N ALA A 250 -7.96 -12.18 24.61
CA ALA A 250 -6.71 -12.52 25.30
C ALA A 250 -6.19 -13.93 24.95
N THR A 251 -7.07 -14.83 24.49
CA THR A 251 -6.74 -16.19 24.08
C THR A 251 -6.66 -16.37 22.57
N THR A 252 -6.93 -15.32 21.78
CA THR A 252 -6.83 -15.40 20.32
C THR A 252 -5.37 -15.56 19.94
N ILE A 253 -5.06 -16.70 19.32
CA ILE A 253 -3.75 -16.92 18.71
C ILE A 253 -3.65 -15.94 17.53
N MET A 254 -2.53 -15.24 17.39
CA MET A 254 -2.29 -14.24 16.33
C MET A 254 -2.52 -14.80 14.90
N THR A 255 -2.46 -16.12 14.73
CA THR A 255 -2.73 -16.83 13.47
C THR A 255 -4.22 -17.05 13.18
N GLN A 256 -5.09 -16.89 14.18
CA GLN A 256 -6.55 -17.00 14.07
C GLN A 256 -7.23 -15.62 13.97
N ALA A 257 -6.46 -14.54 13.98
CA ALA A 257 -6.96 -13.21 13.65
C ALA A 257 -7.52 -13.25 12.21
N GLY A 258 -8.83 -12.98 12.06
CA GLY A 258 -9.51 -12.90 10.76
C GLY A 258 -8.92 -11.80 9.87
N GLY A 259 -9.41 -11.66 8.64
CA GLY A 259 -8.84 -10.74 7.62
C GLY A 259 -8.77 -9.27 8.04
N THR A 260 -9.47 -8.88 9.10
CA THR A 260 -9.53 -7.52 9.67
C THR A 260 -8.41 -7.27 10.69
N ALA A 261 -8.25 -8.16 11.67
CA ALA A 261 -7.28 -7.97 12.75
C ALA A 261 -5.86 -8.27 12.28
N LEU A 262 -4.89 -7.51 12.82
CA LEU A 262 -3.46 -7.61 12.50
C LEU A 262 -3.06 -7.27 11.06
N ALA A 263 -4.03 -6.89 10.20
CA ALA A 263 -3.77 -6.52 8.82
C ALA A 263 -3.84 -5.00 8.56
N HIS A 264 -4.40 -4.25 9.51
CA HIS A 264 -4.76 -2.84 9.34
C HIS A 264 -4.24 -1.98 10.49
N TRP A 265 -4.16 -0.67 10.26
CA TRP A 265 -4.05 0.29 11.34
C TRP A 265 -5.35 0.34 12.14
N ARG A 266 -5.24 0.63 13.43
CA ARG A 266 -6.40 0.56 14.33
C ARG A 266 -7.44 1.63 14.01
N ALA A 267 -8.63 1.19 13.61
CA ALA A 267 -9.83 1.99 13.61
C ALA A 267 -10.52 1.97 14.99
N VAL A 268 -11.58 2.76 15.15
CA VAL A 268 -12.56 2.53 16.23
C VAL A 268 -13.28 1.21 15.95
N PRO A 269 -13.42 0.30 16.95
CA PRO A 269 -14.15 -0.96 16.76
C PRO A 269 -15.54 -0.75 16.18
N GLY A 270 -15.91 -1.53 15.15
CA GLY A 270 -17.19 -1.41 14.44
C GLY A 270 -17.22 -0.34 13.33
N GLY A 271 -16.16 0.45 13.16
CA GLY A 271 -16.03 1.42 12.06
C GLY A 271 -16.90 2.69 12.21
N GLY A 272 -16.81 3.57 11.20
CA GLY A 272 -17.74 4.71 11.02
C GLY A 272 -17.53 5.94 11.91
N SER A 273 -16.59 5.91 12.86
CA SER A 273 -16.24 7.06 13.70
C SER A 273 -14.79 7.47 13.53
N LEU A 274 -14.49 8.74 13.82
CA LEU A 274 -13.13 9.26 13.88
C LEU A 274 -12.36 8.57 15.02
N THR A 275 -11.09 8.26 14.78
CA THR A 275 -10.20 7.70 15.81
C THR A 275 -9.79 8.74 16.85
N GLY A 276 -9.83 10.03 16.47
CA GLY A 276 -9.27 11.12 17.27
C GLY A 276 -7.76 11.27 17.14
N ILE A 277 -7.09 10.34 16.43
CA ILE A 277 -5.66 10.43 16.12
C ILE A 277 -5.54 11.13 14.76
N ARG A 278 -4.99 12.34 14.76
CA ARG A 278 -4.89 13.18 13.56
C ARG A 278 -3.45 13.42 13.15
N ASP A 279 -3.23 13.59 11.86
CA ASP A 279 -1.94 14.05 11.35
C ASP A 279 -1.77 15.57 11.47
N HIS A 280 -0.58 16.08 11.18
CA HIS A 280 -0.30 17.52 11.21
C HIS A 280 -1.12 18.36 10.21
N GLN A 281 -1.75 17.74 9.21
CA GLN A 281 -2.71 18.36 8.30
C GLN A 281 -4.16 18.34 8.84
N GLY A 282 -4.40 17.70 9.99
CA GLY A 282 -5.72 17.59 10.62
C GLY A 282 -6.59 16.44 10.09
N ARG A 283 -6.05 15.57 9.23
CA ARG A 283 -6.72 14.37 8.73
C ARG A 283 -6.73 13.30 9.81
N ASP A 284 -7.86 12.66 10.02
CA ASP A 284 -7.98 11.57 11.00
C ASP A 284 -7.46 10.25 10.43
N LEU A 285 -6.87 9.41 11.28
CA LEU A 285 -6.41 8.06 10.94
C LEU A 285 -7.55 7.19 10.37
N ALA A 286 -8.81 7.45 10.75
CA ALA A 286 -9.97 6.76 10.20
C ALA A 286 -10.08 6.89 8.66
N ALA A 287 -9.51 7.96 8.09
CA ALA A 287 -9.46 8.20 6.66
C ALA A 287 -8.17 7.67 6.00
N GLU A 288 -7.23 7.11 6.74
CA GLU A 288 -6.04 6.50 6.13
C GLU A 288 -6.44 5.21 5.41
N VAL A 289 -5.90 4.95 4.21
CA VAL A 289 -6.41 3.87 3.36
C VAL A 289 -6.32 2.50 4.02
N MET A 290 -5.26 2.22 4.77
CA MET A 290 -5.02 0.96 5.48
C MET A 290 -5.65 0.92 6.88
N CYS A 291 -6.49 1.91 7.21
CA CYS A 291 -7.41 1.83 8.32
C CYS A 291 -8.63 0.98 7.90
N THR A 292 -9.01 0.04 8.77
CA THR A 292 -9.92 -1.09 8.53
C THR A 292 -11.28 -0.77 7.89
N TRP A 293 -11.85 0.39 8.22
CA TRP A 293 -13.23 0.77 7.82
C TRP A 293 -13.24 2.10 7.05
N SER A 294 -12.15 2.41 6.35
CA SER A 294 -11.87 3.69 5.67
C SER A 294 -12.88 4.05 4.57
N SER A 295 -13.76 3.12 4.19
CA SER A 295 -14.82 3.32 3.21
C SER A 295 -15.80 4.45 3.59
N SER A 296 -15.91 4.80 4.87
CA SER A 296 -16.83 5.84 5.38
C SER A 296 -16.31 7.29 5.30
N PHE A 297 -15.06 7.52 4.86
CA PHE A 297 -14.44 8.86 4.89
C PHE A 297 -14.05 9.42 3.50
N ALA A 298 -14.73 9.00 2.43
CA ALA A 298 -14.65 9.75 1.16
C ALA A 298 -15.19 11.17 1.38
N PRO A 299 -14.46 12.26 1.05
CA PRO A 299 -13.33 12.36 0.12
C PRO A 299 -11.95 12.55 0.79
N ASN A 300 -11.79 12.35 2.09
CA ASN A 300 -10.55 12.69 2.80
C ASN A 300 -9.54 11.53 2.87
N ALA A 301 -9.73 10.49 2.05
CA ALA A 301 -8.87 9.31 2.07
C ALA A 301 -7.42 9.64 1.71
N TRP A 302 -6.46 9.08 2.44
CA TRP A 302 -5.04 9.36 2.26
C TRP A 302 -4.17 8.15 2.58
N VAL A 303 -2.98 8.09 1.97
CA VAL A 303 -1.95 7.11 2.34
C VAL A 303 -0.95 7.78 3.26
N GLY A 304 -0.69 7.16 4.41
CA GLY A 304 0.26 7.69 5.37
C GLY A 304 1.72 7.42 5.02
N LYS A 305 2.61 8.34 5.39
CA LYS A 305 4.06 8.12 5.32
C LYS A 305 4.46 6.86 6.08
N PHE A 306 3.82 6.59 7.21
CA PHE A 306 4.05 5.36 8.00
C PHE A 306 3.56 4.09 7.29
N THR A 307 2.49 4.14 6.49
CA THR A 307 2.07 3.01 5.64
C THR A 307 3.13 2.68 4.61
N ILE A 308 3.63 3.68 3.86
CA ILE A 308 4.72 3.47 2.90
C ILE A 308 6.02 3.04 3.59
N ALA A 309 6.35 3.62 4.74
CA ALA A 309 7.53 3.23 5.51
C ALA A 309 7.43 1.80 6.06
N SER A 310 6.22 1.27 6.31
CA SER A 310 6.04 -0.14 6.70
C SER A 310 6.48 -1.11 5.61
N LEU A 311 6.37 -0.73 4.32
CA LEU A 311 6.92 -1.50 3.20
C LEU A 311 8.46 -1.57 3.28
N ARG A 312 9.10 -0.48 3.72
CA ARG A 312 10.55 -0.43 3.94
C ARG A 312 10.99 -1.33 5.09
N ASP A 313 10.16 -1.44 6.13
CA ASP A 313 10.41 -2.34 7.26
C ASP A 313 10.29 -3.82 6.87
N ILE A 314 9.50 -4.16 5.85
CA ILE A 314 9.37 -5.55 5.35
C ILE A 314 10.28 -5.87 4.14
N GLY A 315 11.12 -4.92 3.69
CA GLY A 315 12.23 -5.21 2.77
C GLY A 315 12.20 -4.50 1.41
N TYR A 316 11.20 -3.66 1.15
CA TYR A 316 11.16 -2.83 -0.05
C TYR A 316 12.06 -1.60 0.07
N ASP A 317 12.55 -1.10 -1.07
CA ASP A 317 12.98 0.29 -1.18
C ASP A 317 11.80 1.13 -1.68
N VAL A 318 11.59 2.29 -1.06
CA VAL A 318 10.35 3.07 -1.20
C VAL A 318 10.64 4.52 -1.51
N SER A 319 9.69 5.18 -2.17
CA SER A 319 9.66 6.61 -2.38
C SER A 319 8.44 7.23 -1.71
N TYR A 320 8.66 8.37 -1.06
CA TYR A 320 7.58 9.18 -0.48
C TYR A 320 7.09 10.29 -1.42
N MET A 321 7.71 10.47 -2.60
CA MET A 321 7.29 11.47 -3.60
C MET A 321 5.80 11.34 -4.00
N PRO A 322 5.22 10.12 -4.11
CA PRO A 322 3.79 9.99 -4.40
C PRO A 322 2.87 10.69 -3.39
N LEU A 323 3.34 10.94 -2.17
CA LEU A 323 2.58 11.64 -1.14
C LEU A 323 2.52 13.16 -1.35
N GLU A 324 3.34 13.72 -2.25
CA GLU A 324 3.26 15.12 -2.70
C GLU A 324 1.99 15.38 -3.53
N VAL A 325 1.42 14.32 -4.10
CA VAL A 325 0.21 14.33 -4.91
C VAL A 325 -0.91 13.70 -4.08
N GLY A 326 -2.08 14.35 -4.03
CA GLY A 326 -3.22 13.76 -3.33
C GLY A 326 -3.59 12.42 -3.95
N LEU A 327 -4.01 11.45 -3.14
CA LEU A 327 -4.39 10.12 -3.66
C LEU A 327 -5.46 10.23 -4.76
N TRP A 328 -6.37 11.19 -4.65
CA TRP A 328 -7.40 11.47 -5.65
C TRP A 328 -6.86 11.95 -6.99
N ASP A 329 -5.75 12.68 -6.99
CA ASP A 329 -5.18 13.25 -8.21
C ASP A 329 -4.53 12.17 -9.11
N TYR A 330 -4.36 10.95 -8.58
CA TYR A 330 -3.91 9.80 -9.37
C TYR A 330 -5.02 9.20 -10.25
N GLN A 331 -6.30 9.47 -9.97
CA GLN A 331 -7.40 9.02 -10.82
C GLN A 331 -7.46 9.85 -12.10
N THR A 332 -7.46 9.17 -13.23
CA THR A 332 -7.39 9.84 -14.55
C THR A 332 -8.75 10.05 -15.21
N VAL A 333 -9.82 9.43 -14.71
CA VAL A 333 -11.20 9.51 -15.23
C VAL A 333 -12.23 9.67 -14.13
#